data_AF-A0A6I7XBJ0-F1
#
_entry.id   AF-A0A6I7XBJ0-F1
#
_cell.length_a   1.000
_cell.length_b   1.000
_cell.length_c   1.000
_cell.angle_alpha   90.00
_cell.angle_beta   90.00
_cell.angle_gamma   90.00
#
_symmetry.space_group_name_H-M   'P 1'
#
loop_
_entity.id
_entity.type
_entity.pdbx_description
1 polymer ?
#
loop_
_entity_poly.entity_id
_entity_poly.type
_entity_poly.pdbx_seq_one_letter_code
_entity_poly.pdbx_strand_id
1 'polypeptide(L)' 'MQPIKNIIPKNSILNPEYPAAVVAGNVETSQYIVDCLYGALGVLAASQGTMNNVTFGNEDCQYYETICGGAGASADFDGC' A
#
# COMPACT_ATOMS: atom_id res chain seq x y z
N MET A 1 11.49 -13.48 15.20
CA MET A 1 10.09 -13.30 14.74
C MET A 1 9.37 -14.63 14.86
N GLN A 2 8.16 -14.64 15.43
CA GLN A 2 7.29 -15.81 15.36
C GLN A 2 6.64 -15.84 13.96
N PRO A 3 6.52 -17.01 13.30
CA PRO A 3 5.90 -17.08 11.99
C PRO A 3 4.41 -16.75 12.08
N ILE A 4 3.94 -15.87 11.19
CA ILE A 4 2.51 -15.54 11.03
C ILE A 4 1.92 -16.45 9.97
N LYS A 5 0.81 -17.11 10.28
CA LYS A 5 0.03 -17.87 9.30
C LYS A 5 -0.79 -16.90 8.45
N ASN A 6 -0.46 -16.79 7.17
CA ASN A 6 -1.22 -15.98 6.22
C ASN A 6 -2.26 -16.86 5.48
N ILE A 7 -3.52 -16.42 5.43
CA ILE A 7 -4.60 -17.11 4.73
C ILE A 7 -5.09 -16.17 3.63
N ILE A 8 -4.60 -16.36 2.40
CA ILE A 8 -5.01 -15.55 1.25
C ILE A 8 -5.85 -16.43 0.30
N PRO A 9 -7.11 -16.05 0.00
CA PRO A 9 -7.93 -16.75 -0.97
C PRO A 9 -7.29 -16.78 -2.35
N LYS A 10 -7.39 -17.91 -3.06
CA LYS A 10 -6.98 -18.00 -4.47
C LYS A 10 -7.80 -17.04 -5.33
N ASN A 11 -7.19 -16.53 -6.39
CA ASN A 11 -7.81 -15.69 -7.40
C ASN A 11 -8.41 -14.39 -6.81
N SER A 12 -7.80 -13.90 -5.74
CA SER A 12 -8.12 -12.62 -5.12
C SER A 12 -7.15 -11.54 -5.59
N ILE A 13 -7.44 -10.27 -5.29
CA ILE A 13 -6.52 -9.16 -5.58
C ILE A 13 -5.14 -9.33 -4.91
N LEU A 14 -5.07 -10.11 -3.81
CA LEU A 14 -3.83 -10.41 -3.08
C LEU A 14 -3.16 -11.72 -3.52
N ASN A 15 -3.84 -12.53 -4.32
CA ASN A 15 -3.31 -13.76 -4.91
C ASN A 15 -3.87 -13.91 -6.35
N PRO A 16 -3.44 -13.01 -7.25
CA PRO A 16 -3.90 -13.01 -8.63
C PRO A 16 -3.32 -14.22 -9.38
N GLU A 17 -4.08 -14.71 -10.37
CA GLU A 17 -3.64 -15.77 -11.27
C GLU A 17 -3.26 -15.16 -12.63
N TYR A 18 -2.19 -15.65 -13.25
CA TYR A 18 -1.79 -15.20 -14.59
C TYR A 18 -2.96 -15.36 -15.59
N PRO A 19 -3.24 -14.38 -16.47
CA PRO A 19 -2.45 -13.19 -16.81
C PRO A 19 -2.92 -11.89 -16.12
N ALA A 20 -3.50 -11.97 -14.92
CA ALA A 20 -3.98 -10.78 -14.22
C ALA A 20 -2.85 -9.74 -14.05
N ALA A 21 -3.18 -8.47 -14.33
CA ALA A 21 -2.24 -7.37 -14.17
C ALA A 21 -1.95 -7.11 -12.68
N VAL A 22 -0.68 -6.98 -12.33
CA VAL A 22 -0.22 -6.78 -10.95
C VAL A 22 0.66 -5.54 -10.77
N VAL A 23 0.90 -4.80 -11.85
CA VAL A 23 1.71 -3.58 -11.81
C VAL A 23 1.04 -2.52 -10.92
N ALA A 24 1.86 -1.72 -10.23
CA ALA A 24 1.41 -0.68 -9.30
C ALA A 24 0.58 -1.17 -8.10
N GLY A 25 0.58 -2.47 -7.77
CA GLY A 25 -0.16 -2.97 -6.60
C GLY A 25 0.31 -2.40 -5.25
N ASN A 26 1.56 -1.91 -5.17
CA ASN A 26 2.08 -1.23 -3.99
C ASN A 26 1.43 0.14 -3.75
N VAL A 27 0.88 0.75 -4.79
CA VAL A 27 0.41 2.14 -4.76
C VAL A 27 -0.88 2.24 -3.96
N GLU A 28 -1.86 1.39 -4.25
CA GLU A 28 -3.13 1.35 -3.53
C GLU A 28 -3.26 0.09 -2.68
N THR A 29 -3.15 -1.10 -3.29
CA THR A 29 -3.50 -2.36 -2.63
C THR A 29 -2.68 -2.59 -1.36
N SER A 30 -1.36 -2.39 -1.40
CA SER A 30 -0.52 -2.53 -0.21
C SER A 30 -0.85 -1.52 0.88
N GLN A 31 -1.12 -0.26 0.53
CA GLN A 31 -1.48 0.78 1.51
C GLN A 31 -2.78 0.42 2.23
N TYR A 32 -3.81 -0.01 1.49
CA TYR A 32 -5.08 -0.44 2.10
C TYR A 32 -4.94 -1.69 2.97
N ILE A 33 -4.05 -2.64 2.64
CA ILE A 33 -3.77 -3.78 3.53
C ILE A 33 -3.16 -3.29 4.85
N VAL A 34 -2.19 -2.39 4.77
CA VAL A 34 -1.51 -1.84 5.96
C VAL A 34 -2.50 -1.06 6.83
N ASP A 35 -3.31 -0.19 6.23
CA ASP A 35 -4.36 0.55 6.95
C ASP A 35 -5.39 -0.40 7.58
N CYS A 36 -5.79 -1.46 6.88
CA CYS A 36 -6.68 -2.49 7.42
C CYS A 36 -6.07 -3.19 8.65
N LEU A 37 -4.79 -3.54 8.59
CA LEU A 37 -4.08 -4.15 9.72
C LEU A 37 -3.96 -3.19 10.90
N TYR A 38 -3.62 -1.92 10.65
CA TYR A 38 -3.55 -0.91 11.72
C TYR A 38 -4.91 -0.63 12.35
N GLY A 39 -5.96 -0.53 11.54
CA GLY A 39 -7.33 -0.37 12.02
C GLY A 39 -7.79 -1.58 12.83
N ALA A 40 -7.48 -2.81 12.39
CA ALA A 40 -7.83 -4.04 13.12
C ALA A 40 -7.11 -4.15 14.47
N LEU A 41 -5.88 -3.64 14.55
CA LEU A 41 -5.07 -3.64 15.78
C LEU A 41 -5.31 -2.40 16.65
N GLY A 42 -6.04 -1.38 16.16
CA GLY A 42 -6.31 -0.14 16.86
C GLY A 42 -5.09 0.73 17.14
N VAL A 43 -4.04 0.59 16.31
CA VAL A 43 -2.72 1.25 16.55
C VAL A 43 -2.62 2.61 15.86
N LEU A 44 -3.20 2.74 14.67
CA LEU A 44 -3.12 3.92 13.83
C LEU A 44 -4.42 4.05 13.03
N ALA A 45 -4.89 5.28 12.84
CA ALA A 45 -5.90 5.59 11.83
C ALA A 45 -5.33 5.34 10.42
N ALA A 46 -6.23 5.18 9.44
CA ALA A 46 -5.82 5.07 8.05
C ALA A 46 -4.99 6.30 7.64
N SER A 47 -3.89 6.05 6.93
CA SER A 47 -3.04 7.11 6.38
C SER A 47 -3.59 7.60 5.03
N GLN A 48 -2.76 8.22 4.19
CA GLN A 48 -3.19 8.71 2.87
C GLN A 48 -3.88 7.65 1.97
N GLY A 49 -3.69 6.36 2.21
CA GLY A 49 -4.33 5.27 1.44
C GLY A 49 -3.83 5.13 0.00
N THR A 50 -2.78 5.87 -0.38
CA THR A 50 -2.10 5.76 -1.68
C THR A 50 -0.62 6.10 -1.54
N MET A 51 0.19 5.68 -2.51
CA MET A 51 1.58 6.08 -2.70
C MET A 51 1.67 6.94 -3.95
N ASN A 52 1.58 8.26 -3.81
CA ASN A 52 1.63 9.15 -4.95
C ASN A 52 2.95 9.01 -5.73
N ASN A 53 2.86 8.86 -7.05
CA ASN A 53 4.03 8.82 -7.91
C ASN A 53 3.89 9.81 -9.07
N VAL A 54 4.97 10.50 -9.38
CA VAL A 54 5.11 11.25 -10.62
C VAL A 54 6.00 10.45 -11.55
N THR A 55 5.45 10.12 -12.71
CA THR A 55 6.14 9.37 -13.74
C THR A 55 6.09 10.11 -15.06
N PHE A 56 7.24 10.28 -15.69
CA PHE A 56 7.35 10.81 -17.04
C PHE A 56 8.62 10.28 -17.69
N GLY A 57 8.63 10.25 -19.03
CA GLY A 57 9.75 9.69 -19.75
C GLY A 57 9.51 9.66 -21.25
N ASN A 58 10.52 9.19 -21.98
CA ASN A 58 10.51 8.96 -23.42
C ASN A 58 11.30 7.67 -23.73
N GLU A 59 11.67 7.43 -24.99
CA GLU A 59 12.40 6.22 -25.39
C GLU A 59 13.78 6.07 -24.71
N ASP A 60 14.40 7.18 -24.29
CA ASP A 60 15.78 7.22 -23.79
C ASP A 60 15.88 7.40 -22.26
N CYS A 61 14.84 7.90 -21.60
CA CYS A 61 14.86 8.22 -20.18
C CYS A 61 13.51 8.01 -19.50
N GLN A 62 13.55 7.48 -18.27
CA GLN A 62 12.39 7.31 -17.40
C GLN A 62 12.66 8.01 -16.07
N TYR A 63 11.70 8.81 -15.61
CA TYR A 63 11.67 9.42 -14.30
C TYR A 63 10.53 8.84 -13.47
N TYR A 64 10.83 8.53 -12.21
CA TYR A 64 9.88 8.04 -11.23
C TYR A 64 10.23 8.67 -9.88
N GLU A 65 9.30 9.41 -9.31
CA GLU A 65 9.43 10.01 -7.99
C GLU A 65 8.21 9.67 -7.15
N THR A 66 8.47 9.31 -5.90
CA THR A 66 7.44 9.10 -4.88
C THR A 66 7.20 10.42 -4.15
N ILE A 67 5.98 10.92 -4.17
CA ILE A 67 5.58 12.11 -3.41
C ILE A 67 5.16 11.68 -2.00
N CYS A 68 5.57 12.46 -1.00
CA CYS A 68 5.16 12.22 0.38
C CYS A 68 3.65 12.26 0.56
N GLY A 69 3.19 11.45 1.52
CA GLY A 69 1.81 11.34 1.93
C GLY A 69 1.61 11.72 3.37
N GLY A 70 0.35 11.96 3.73
CA GLY A 70 -0.02 12.19 5.11
C GLY A 70 -0.05 10.90 5.94
N ALA A 71 0.31 11.02 7.23
CA ALA A 71 0.25 9.95 8.20
C ALA A 71 -1.06 9.99 8.99
N GLY A 72 -1.64 8.82 9.24
CA GLY A 72 -2.80 8.69 10.13
C GLY A 72 -2.46 9.07 11.57
N ALA A 73 -3.45 9.55 12.32
CA ALA A 73 -3.31 9.83 13.75
C ALA A 73 -3.20 8.53 14.57
N SER A 74 -2.60 8.61 15.76
CA SER A 74 -2.60 7.54 16.75
C SER A 74 -3.23 8.02 18.07
N ALA A 75 -3.19 7.18 19.10
CA ALA A 75 -3.57 7.59 20.45
C ALA A 75 -2.58 8.62 21.07
N ASP A 76 -1.34 8.66 20.58
CA ASP A 76 -0.24 9.44 21.17
C ASP A 76 0.16 10.67 20.35
N PHE A 77 -0.31 10.79 19.11
CA PHE A 77 0.02 11.91 18.21
C PHE A 77 -1.06 12.18 17.16
N ASP A 78 -1.16 13.45 16.77
CA ASP A 78 -1.99 13.88 15.63
C ASP A 78 -1.37 13.44 14.30
N GLY A 79 -2.22 13.15 13.32
CA GLY A 79 -1.79 12.92 11.94
C GLY A 79 -1.18 14.17 11.31
N CYS A 80 -0.44 14.00 10.22
CA CYS A 80 0.24 15.08 9.49
C CYS A 80 0.16 14.90 7.98
#